data_AF-A0A3B0FPW1-F1
#
_entry.id   AF-A0A3B0FPW1-F1
#
_cell.length_a   1.000
_cell.length_b   1.000
_cell.length_c   1.000
_cell.angle_alpha   90.00
_cell.angle_beta   90.00
_cell.angle_gamma   90.00
#
_symmetry.space_group_name_H-M   'P 1'
#
loop_
_entity.id
_entity.type
_entity.pdbx_description
1 polymer ?
#
loop_
_entity_poly.entity_id
_entity_poly.type
_entity_poly.pdbx_seq_one_letter_code
_entity_poly.pdbx_strand_id
1 'polypeptide(L)'
;MLLRVALAVAVLAIFVYGLVDVIRTDGRLTRGISKPAWIVVMIVLPVVGAILWLLIGRPRGTPPQRQNYRHPTAPDDDPDFLRNLELRRRQEAEAARLKKLKDELEAKAKEDGGGKDKHQSDEHDNDGLK
;
A
#
# COMPACT_ATOMS: atom_id res chain seq x y z
N MET A 1 -56.71 3.05 -22.58
CA MET A 1 -55.31 2.92 -23.04
C MET A 1 -54.32 3.48 -22.02
N LEU A 2 -54.49 4.75 -21.59
CA LEU A 2 -53.67 5.42 -20.57
C LEU A 2 -53.45 4.62 -19.29
N LEU A 3 -54.48 3.97 -18.74
CA LEU A 3 -54.35 3.18 -17.50
C LEU A 3 -53.41 1.97 -17.66
N ARG A 4 -53.43 1.30 -18.83
CA ARG A 4 -52.52 0.19 -19.14
C ARG A 4 -51.07 0.68 -19.28
N VAL A 5 -50.88 1.84 -19.91
CA VAL A 5 -49.57 2.48 -20.06
C VAL A 5 -49.03 2.89 -18.70
N ALA A 6 -49.84 3.54 -17.86
CA ALA A 6 -49.46 3.93 -16.51
C ALA A 6 -49.07 2.73 -15.64
N LEU A 7 -49.82 1.63 -15.75
CA LEU A 7 -49.53 0.38 -15.02
C LEU A 7 -48.21 -0.24 -15.49
N ALA A 8 -47.96 -0.28 -16.81
CA ALA A 8 -46.69 -0.76 -17.36
C ALA A 8 -45.49 0.10 -16.91
N VAL A 9 -45.64 1.43 -16.92
CA VAL A 9 -44.61 2.36 -16.44
C VAL A 9 -44.35 2.19 -14.94
N ALA A 10 -45.39 1.99 -14.14
CA ALA A 10 -45.25 1.76 -12.70
C ALA A 10 -44.49 0.45 -12.41
N VAL A 11 -44.82 -0.63 -13.10
CA VAL A 11 -44.11 -1.91 -12.98
C VAL A 11 -42.64 -1.76 -13.38
N LEU A 12 -42.37 -1.05 -14.48
CA LEU A 12 -41.01 -0.80 -14.95
C LEU A 12 -40.21 0.04 -13.93
N ALA A 13 -40.81 1.09 -13.38
CA ALA A 13 -40.16 1.94 -12.38
C ALA A 13 -39.83 1.16 -11.09
N ILE A 14 -40.77 0.33 -10.61
CA ILE A 14 -40.56 -0.55 -9.45
C ILE A 14 -39.46 -1.56 -9.74
N PHE A 15 -39.44 -2.15 -10.93
CA PHE A 15 -38.42 -3.11 -11.34
C PHE A 15 -37.02 -2.48 -11.36
N VAL A 16 -36.88 -1.30 -12.00
CA VAL A 16 -35.60 -0.58 -12.07
C VAL A 16 -35.14 -0.17 -10.68
N TYR A 17 -36.05 0.37 -9.85
CA TYR A 17 -35.73 0.73 -8.47
C TYR A 17 -35.24 -0.49 -7.67
N GLY A 18 -35.95 -1.61 -7.77
CA GLY A 18 -35.58 -2.86 -7.11
C GLY A 18 -34.23 -3.42 -7.58
N LEU A 19 -33.95 -3.33 -8.88
CA LEU A 19 -32.67 -3.75 -9.45
C LEU A 19 -31.52 -2.89 -8.94
N VAL A 20 -31.69 -1.57 -8.91
CA VAL A 20 -30.70 -0.63 -8.35
C VAL A 20 -30.46 -0.91 -6.87
N ASP A 21 -31.51 -1.21 -6.11
CA ASP A 21 -31.41 -1.49 -4.67
C ASP A 21 -30.66 -2.80 -4.38
N VAL A 22 -30.91 -3.85 -5.17
CA VAL A 22 -30.17 -5.13 -5.10
C VAL A 22 -28.70 -4.96 -5.50
N ILE A 23 -28.41 -4.16 -6.53
CA ILE A 23 -27.04 -3.87 -6.96
C ILE A 23 -26.27 -3.12 -5.86
N ARG A 24 -26.90 -2.10 -5.25
CA ARG A 24 -26.29 -1.29 -4.18
C ARG A 24 -26.08 -2.06 -2.88
N THR A 25 -26.91 -3.05 -2.58
CA THR A 25 -26.80 -3.85 -1.35
C THR A 25 -25.61 -4.81 -1.45
N ASP A 26 -24.75 -4.94 -0.44
CA ASP A 26 -23.57 -5.81 -0.50
C ASP A 26 -23.97 -7.31 -0.46
N GLY A 27 -23.34 -8.14 -1.30
CA GLY A 27 -23.75 -9.54 -1.54
C GLY A 27 -23.51 -10.49 -0.37
N ARG A 28 -22.71 -10.05 0.61
CA ARG A 28 -22.46 -10.77 1.86
C ARG A 28 -23.54 -10.56 2.93
N LEU A 29 -24.46 -9.61 2.71
CA LEU A 29 -25.47 -9.20 3.69
C LEU A 29 -26.89 -9.62 3.29
N THR A 30 -27.08 -10.19 2.10
CA THR A 30 -28.37 -10.74 1.66
C THR A 30 -28.67 -12.01 2.43
N ARG A 31 -29.68 -11.97 3.32
CA ARG A 31 -30.13 -13.14 4.10
C ARG A 31 -31.00 -14.07 3.22
N GLY A 32 -30.89 -15.38 3.45
CA GLY A 32 -31.74 -16.41 2.83
C GLY A 32 -31.16 -17.06 1.57
N ILE A 33 -30.90 -16.29 0.52
CA ILE A 33 -30.41 -16.80 -0.78
C ILE A 33 -29.32 -15.90 -1.37
N SER A 34 -28.54 -16.44 -2.31
CA SER A 34 -27.44 -15.70 -2.96
C SER A 34 -27.98 -14.50 -3.77
N LYS A 35 -27.18 -13.44 -3.86
CA LYS A 35 -27.46 -12.23 -4.65
C LYS A 35 -28.08 -12.48 -6.04
N PRO A 36 -27.55 -13.40 -6.87
CA PRO A 36 -28.14 -13.66 -8.19
C PRO A 36 -29.54 -14.29 -8.10
N ALA A 37 -29.83 -15.10 -7.07
CA ALA A 37 -31.14 -15.69 -6.90
C ALA A 37 -32.22 -14.62 -6.61
N TRP A 38 -31.88 -13.57 -5.87
CA TRP A 38 -32.77 -12.42 -5.67
C TRP A 38 -33.07 -11.65 -6.96
N ILE A 39 -32.06 -11.48 -7.83
CA ILE A 39 -32.24 -10.86 -9.15
C ILE A 39 -33.22 -11.69 -9.99
N VAL A 40 -33.07 -13.02 -9.99
CA VAL A 40 -33.99 -13.93 -10.71
C VAL A 40 -35.42 -13.82 -10.19
N VAL A 41 -35.63 -13.79 -8.87
CA VAL A 41 -36.96 -13.61 -8.29
C VAL A 41 -37.59 -12.27 -8.70
N MET A 42 -36.80 -11.19 -8.74
CA MET A 42 -37.24 -9.87 -9.21
C MET A 42 -37.66 -9.87 -10.68
N ILE A 43 -36.97 -10.65 -11.53
CA ILE A 43 -37.24 -10.76 -12.97
C ILE A 43 -38.48 -11.61 -13.23
N VAL A 44 -38.62 -12.74 -12.54
CA VAL A 44 -39.70 -13.71 -12.77
C VAL A 44 -41.02 -13.23 -12.16
N LEU A 45 -40.97 -12.57 -10.99
CA LEU A 45 -42.13 -11.99 -10.34
C LEU A 45 -41.84 -10.54 -9.90
N PRO A 46 -42.03 -9.53 -10.74
CA PRO A 46 -41.65 -8.15 -10.42
C PRO A 46 -42.35 -7.59 -9.17
N VAL A 47 -43.64 -7.87 -9.01
CA VAL A 47 -44.41 -7.40 -7.84
C VAL A 47 -44.09 -8.21 -6.59
N VAL A 48 -44.07 -9.54 -6.71
CA VAL A 48 -43.81 -10.43 -5.56
C VAL A 48 -42.35 -10.33 -5.11
N GLY A 49 -41.42 -10.22 -6.04
CA GLY A 49 -39.99 -10.03 -5.78
C GLY A 49 -39.71 -8.71 -5.06
N ALA A 50 -40.35 -7.61 -5.45
CA ALA A 50 -40.25 -6.34 -4.74
C ALA A 50 -40.78 -6.43 -3.29
N ILE A 51 -41.94 -7.08 -3.09
CA ILE A 51 -42.51 -7.29 -1.76
C ILE A 51 -41.58 -8.16 -0.91
N LEU A 52 -41.10 -9.28 -1.46
CA LEU A 52 -40.24 -10.22 -0.75
C LEU A 52 -38.90 -9.57 -0.39
N TRP A 53 -38.35 -8.72 -1.27
CA TRP A 53 -37.12 -7.96 -1.03
C TRP A 53 -37.27 -6.98 0.13
N LEU A 54 -38.38 -6.23 0.16
CA LEU A 54 -38.66 -5.28 1.24
C LEU A 54 -38.90 -5.97 2.60
N LEU A 55 -39.45 -7.19 2.58
CA LEU A 55 -39.73 -7.95 3.79
C LEU A 55 -38.48 -8.70 4.33
N ILE A 56 -37.74 -9.37 3.45
CA ILE A 56 -36.72 -10.37 3.82
C ILE A 56 -35.33 -9.99 3.30
N GLY A 57 -35.25 -9.44 2.08
CA GLY A 57 -33.98 -9.14 1.40
C GLY A 57 -33.22 -7.95 1.98
N ARG A 58 -33.93 -6.95 2.51
CA ARG A 58 -33.34 -5.73 3.08
C ARG A 58 -32.68 -6.01 4.43
N PRO A 59 -31.36 -5.83 4.60
CA PRO A 59 -30.70 -5.99 5.90
C PRO A 59 -31.21 -4.92 6.87
N ARG A 60 -32.14 -5.31 7.76
CA ARG A 60 -32.59 -4.48 8.88
C ARG A 60 -31.51 -4.55 9.98
N GLY A 61 -30.60 -3.58 9.99
CA GLY A 61 -29.71 -3.36 11.13
C GLY A 61 -28.22 -3.60 10.91
N THR A 62 -27.74 -3.83 9.69
CA THR A 62 -26.29 -3.72 9.44
C THR A 62 -25.97 -2.24 9.20
N PRO A 63 -25.27 -1.54 10.11
CA PRO A 63 -24.75 -0.21 9.79
C PRO A 63 -23.98 -0.32 8.47
N PRO A 64 -23.98 0.72 7.61
CA PRO A 64 -23.23 0.67 6.36
C PRO A 64 -21.85 0.16 6.70
N GLN A 65 -21.47 -0.99 6.12
CA GLN A 65 -20.15 -1.56 6.27
C GLN A 65 -19.24 -0.41 5.85
N ARG A 66 -18.63 0.26 6.84
CA ARG A 66 -17.73 1.37 6.56
C ARG A 66 -16.74 0.74 5.61
N GLN A 67 -16.76 1.20 4.37
CA GLN A 67 -15.70 0.85 3.44
C GLN A 67 -14.46 1.21 4.23
N ASN A 68 -13.68 0.19 4.63
CA ASN A 68 -12.36 0.41 5.17
C ASN A 68 -11.59 0.98 3.99
N TYR A 69 -11.79 2.28 3.74
CA TYR A 69 -10.83 3.11 3.07
C TYR A 69 -9.58 2.88 3.90
N ARG A 70 -8.70 2.07 3.34
CA ARG A 70 -7.33 1.91 3.79
C ARG A 70 -6.79 3.33 3.70
N HIS A 71 -6.89 4.06 4.81
CA HIS A 71 -6.28 5.36 4.89
C HIS A 71 -4.81 5.11 4.59
N PRO A 72 -4.19 5.88 3.69
CA PRO A 72 -2.75 5.84 3.55
C PRO A 72 -2.17 6.07 4.94
N THR A 73 -1.53 5.04 5.50
CA THR A 73 -0.84 5.17 6.78
C THR A 73 0.21 6.25 6.58
N ALA A 74 0.18 7.27 7.42
CA ALA A 74 1.14 8.34 7.31
C ALA A 74 2.56 7.75 7.53
N PRO A 75 3.61 8.24 6.83
CA PRO A 75 4.93 7.63 6.88
C PRO A 75 5.54 7.52 8.30
N ASP A 76 5.10 8.37 9.22
CA ASP A 76 5.45 8.37 10.64
C ASP A 76 4.81 7.24 11.45
N ASP A 77 3.67 6.69 11.01
CA ASP A 77 2.95 5.57 11.65
C ASP A 77 3.25 4.19 11.00
N ASP A 78 4.13 4.13 9.99
CA ASP A 78 4.50 2.88 9.31
C ASP A 78 5.77 2.25 9.94
N PRO A 79 5.67 1.09 10.61
CA PRO A 79 6.83 0.44 11.23
C PRO A 79 7.91 0.06 10.21
N ASP A 80 7.55 -0.24 8.96
CA ASP A 80 8.51 -0.58 7.92
C ASP A 80 9.30 0.65 7.47
N PHE A 81 8.66 1.82 7.39
CA PHE A 81 9.31 3.08 7.06
C PHE A 81 10.35 3.47 8.11
N LEU A 82 9.96 3.43 9.40
CA LEU A 82 10.86 3.75 10.51
C LEU A 82 12.07 2.81 10.58
N ARG A 83 11.84 1.51 10.34
CA ARG A 83 12.91 0.50 10.28
C ARG A 83 13.90 0.80 9.16
N ASN A 84 13.42 1.18 7.98
CA ASN A 84 14.29 1.52 6.85
C ASN A 84 15.12 2.79 7.11
N LEU A 85 14.56 3.78 7.81
CA LEU A 85 15.26 5.01 8.20
C LEU A 85 16.40 4.73 9.19
N GLU A 86 16.15 3.87 10.19
CA GLU A 86 17.17 3.42 11.14
C GLU A 86 18.32 2.69 10.44
N LEU A 87 18.00 1.79 9.51
CA LEU A 87 19.00 1.06 8.72
C LEU A 87 19.89 2.01 7.90
N ARG A 88 19.29 3.01 7.23
CA ARG A 88 20.05 4.03 6.49
C ARG A 88 20.99 4.83 7.39
N ARG A 89 20.50 5.28 8.56
CA ARG A 89 21.32 6.00 9.54
C ARG A 89 22.54 5.20 10.00
N ARG A 90 22.36 3.89 10.22
CA ARG A 90 23.48 2.99 10.60
C ARG A 90 24.51 2.84 9.49
N GLN A 91 24.07 2.64 8.25
CA GLN A 91 24.96 2.52 7.10
C GLN A 91 25.80 3.78 6.87
N GLU A 92 25.20 4.96 7.01
CA GLU A 92 25.91 6.24 6.90
C GLU A 92 26.96 6.40 8.00
N ALA A 93 26.63 6.02 9.24
CA ALA A 93 27.57 6.06 10.35
C ALA A 93 28.77 5.11 10.14
N GLU A 94 28.52 3.90 9.64
CA GLU A 94 29.58 2.94 9.30
C GLU A 94 30.46 3.44 8.16
N ALA A 95 29.87 3.99 7.10
CA ALA A 95 30.61 4.56 5.98
C ALA A 95 31.50 5.74 6.43
N ALA A 96 31.01 6.60 7.31
CA ALA A 96 31.78 7.70 7.87
C ALA A 96 32.97 7.21 8.72
N ARG A 97 32.78 6.15 9.51
CA ARG A 97 33.86 5.52 10.29
C ARG A 97 34.91 4.90 9.39
N LEU A 98 34.49 4.15 8.37
CA LEU A 98 35.40 3.51 7.43
C LEU A 98 36.23 4.55 6.66
N LYS A 99 35.61 5.67 6.27
CA LYS A 99 36.31 6.77 5.63
C LYS A 99 37.40 7.35 6.53
N LYS A 100 37.10 7.67 7.79
CA LYS A 100 38.09 8.17 8.74
C LYS A 100 39.29 7.22 8.91
N LEU A 101 39.04 5.92 9.02
CA LEU A 101 40.10 4.91 9.13
C LEU A 101 40.97 4.85 7.87
N LYS A 102 40.36 4.95 6.68
CA LYS A 102 41.12 5.00 5.42
C LYS A 102 41.99 6.25 5.34
N ASP A 103 41.44 7.41 5.69
CA ASP A 103 42.17 8.68 5.67
C ASP A 103 43.36 8.66 6.64
N GLU A 104 43.17 8.07 7.83
CA GLU A 104 44.24 7.88 8.84
C GLU A 104 45.33 6.90 8.37
N LEU A 105 44.95 5.77 7.77
CA LEU A 105 45.91 4.81 7.20
C LEU A 105 46.70 5.43 6.05
N GLU A 106 46.06 6.24 5.20
CA GLU A 106 46.73 6.93 4.11
C GLU A 106 47.71 7.99 4.64
N ALA A 107 47.33 8.75 5.66
CA ALA A 107 48.22 9.71 6.31
C ALA A 107 49.46 9.02 6.88
N LYS A 108 49.26 7.91 7.60
CA LYS A 108 50.35 7.12 8.17
C LYS A 108 51.26 6.50 7.10
N ALA A 109 50.70 6.00 6.01
CA ALA A 109 51.48 5.45 4.89
C ALA A 109 52.37 6.53 4.22
N LYS A 110 51.89 7.78 4.13
CA LYS A 110 52.69 8.91 3.63
C LYS A 110 53.82 9.29 4.56
N GLU A 111 53.60 9.25 5.89
CA GLU A 111 54.65 9.49 6.89
C GLU A 111 55.76 8.42 6.81
N ASP A 112 55.41 7.14 6.70
CA ASP A 112 56.37 6.03 6.64
C ASP A 112 57.18 6.02 5.33
N GLY A 113 56.59 6.45 4.20
CA GLY A 113 57.25 6.52 2.89
C GLY A 113 58.32 7.62 2.79
N GLY A 114 58.05 8.80 3.36
CA GLY A 114 58.99 9.94 3.33
C GLY A 114 60.26 9.74 4.17
N GLY A 115 60.29 8.74 5.05
CA GLY A 115 61.46 8.38 5.86
C GLY A 115 62.50 7.53 5.13
N LYS A 116 62.11 6.75 4.11
CA LYS A 116 63.03 5.86 3.36
C LYS A 116 63.83 6.59 2.29
N ASP A 117 63.26 7.60 1.65
CA ASP A 117 63.93 8.33 0.57
C ASP A 117 65.07 9.24 1.06
N LYS A 118 65.13 9.54 2.37
CA LYS A 118 66.22 10.33 2.98
C LYS A 118 67.43 9.50 3.40
N HIS A 119 67.36 8.17 3.43
CA HIS A 119 68.49 7.35 3.90
C HIS A 119 69.37 6.80 2.77
N GLN A 120 68.98 7.00 1.50
CA GLN A 120 69.75 6.52 0.34
C GLN A 120 70.57 7.63 -0.34
N SER A 121 70.41 8.90 0.04
CA SER A 121 71.19 10.03 -0.50
C SER A 121 72.54 10.25 0.20
N ASP A 122 72.77 9.63 1.36
CA ASP A 122 73.92 9.94 2.22
C ASP A 122 75.07 8.93 2.09
N GLU A 123 74.94 7.90 1.25
CA GLU A 123 75.87 6.75 1.20
C GLU A 123 76.61 6.57 -0.15
N HIS A 124 76.71 7.61 -0.99
CA HIS A 124 77.46 7.53 -2.26
C HIS A 124 78.59 8.58 -2.44
N ASP A 125 78.97 9.32 -1.39
CA ASP A 125 79.95 10.42 -1.49
C ASP A 125 81.27 10.22 -0.72
N ASN A 126 81.61 9.00 -0.28
CA ASN A 126 82.88 8.77 0.43
C ASN A 126 83.65 7.51 -0.02
N ASP A 127 84.00 7.43 -1.30
CA ASP A 127 85.02 6.48 -1.78
C ASP A 127 86.03 7.16 -2.73
N GLY A 128 86.40 8.40 -2.39
CA GLY A 128 87.43 9.14 -3.10
C GLY A 128 88.29 9.95 -2.15
N LEU A 129 89.27 9.30 -1.49
CA LEU A 129 90.62 9.83 -1.23
C LEU A 129 91.39 8.87 -0.29
N LYS A 130 92.32 8.09 -0.84
CA LYS A 130 93.72 7.96 -0.39
C LYS A 130 94.49 6.95 -1.22
#